data_AF-A0A9E8MXX6-F1
#
_entry.id   AF-A0A9E8MXX6-F1
#
_cell.length_a   1.000
_cell.length_b   1.000
_cell.length_c   1.000
_cell.angle_alpha   90.00
_cell.angle_beta   90.00
_cell.angle_gamma   90.00
#
_symmetry.space_group_name_H-M   'P 1'
#
loop_
_entity.id
_entity.type
_entity.pdbx_description
1 polymer ?
#
loop_
_entity_poly.entity_id
_entity_poly.type
_entity_poly.pdbx_seq_one_letter_code
_entity_poly.pdbx_strand_id
1 'polypeptide(L)'
;MDNWQEKLKLYDELISKCPRFERLGKTMPYTSANGYMFSALNKAGEIGIRFSKEIQEKYIQELDTTFFLSYGAKMKGYILIPKKC
;
A
#
# COMPACT_ATOMS: atom_id res chain seq x y z
N MET A 1 16.55 -1.44 12.90
CA MET A 1 17.25 -0.77 11.79
C MET A 1 16.20 -0.55 10.72
N ASP A 2 16.00 0.70 10.31
CA ASP A 2 14.76 1.21 9.70
C ASP A 2 14.30 0.48 8.42
N ASN A 3 13.44 -0.53 8.59
CA ASN A 3 12.69 -1.20 7.52
C ASN A 3 11.94 -0.21 6.61
N TRP A 4 11.70 1.03 7.06
CA TRP A 4 10.94 2.02 6.31
C TRP A 4 11.64 2.43 5.00
N GLN A 5 12.96 2.65 5.01
CA GLN A 5 13.69 3.05 3.81
C GLN A 5 13.73 1.91 2.77
N GLU A 6 13.87 0.65 3.21
CA GLU A 6 13.78 -0.51 2.33
C GLU A 6 12.39 -0.62 1.69
N LYS A 7 11.35 -0.38 2.49
CA LYS A 7 9.96 -0.39 2.03
C LYS A 7 9.67 0.76 1.06
N LEU A 8 10.27 1.92 1.29
CA LEU A 8 10.21 3.04 0.36
C LEU A 8 10.85 2.67 -0.98
N LYS A 9 12.03 2.06 -0.98
CA LYS A 9 12.68 1.60 -2.22
C LYS A 9 11.83 0.59 -2.97
N LEU A 10 11.29 -0.41 -2.26
CA LEU A 10 10.39 -1.41 -2.86
C LEU A 10 9.14 -0.75 -3.47
N TYR A 11 8.57 0.23 -2.77
CA TYR A 11 7.43 0.99 -3.24
C TYR A 11 7.76 1.82 -4.48
N ASP A 12 8.94 2.47 -4.51
CA ASP A 12 9.42 3.22 -5.66
C ASP A 12 9.69 2.30 -6.86
N GLU A 13 10.26 1.11 -6.65
CA GLU A 13 10.44 0.10 -7.70
C GLU A 13 9.09 -0.39 -8.26
N LEU A 14 8.10 -0.63 -7.41
CA LEU A 14 6.74 -1.00 -7.82
C LEU A 14 6.09 0.09 -8.70
N ILE A 15 6.25 1.35 -8.32
CA ILE A 15 5.72 2.48 -9.08
C ILE A 15 6.50 2.66 -10.38
N SER A 16 7.82 2.49 -10.36
CA SER A 16 8.66 2.60 -11.54
C SER A 16 8.30 1.57 -12.62
N LYS A 17 7.81 0.38 -12.24
CA LYS A 17 7.26 -0.61 -13.18
C LYS A 17 5.93 -0.18 -13.82
N CYS A 18 5.25 0.82 -13.25
CA CYS A 18 3.96 1.30 -13.67
C CYS A 18 4.03 2.80 -14.05
N PRO A 19 4.51 3.15 -15.26
CA PRO A 19 4.70 4.54 -15.69
C PRO A 19 3.41 5.37 -15.74
N ARG A 20 2.25 4.71 -15.63
CA ARG A 20 0.93 5.33 -15.55
C ARG A 20 0.68 6.05 -14.21
N PHE A 21 1.42 5.72 -13.16
CA PHE A 21 1.19 6.25 -11.83
C PHE A 21 2.41 7.01 -11.33
N GLU A 22 2.18 8.20 -10.78
CA GLU A 22 3.21 8.99 -10.13
C GLU A 22 3.09 8.85 -8.61
N ARG A 23 4.25 8.80 -7.94
CA ARG A 23 4.33 8.82 -6.49
C ARG A 23 4.14 10.25 -5.97
N LEU A 24 3.09 10.45 -5.20
CA LEU A 24 2.75 11.71 -4.55
C LEU A 24 3.09 11.67 -3.06
N GLY A 25 3.21 12.84 -2.43
CA GLY A 25 3.47 12.99 -1.00
C GLY A 25 4.96 12.91 -0.62
N LYS A 26 5.43 13.88 0.16
CA LYS A 26 6.84 13.97 0.61
C LYS A 26 7.14 13.09 1.82
N THR A 27 6.26 13.13 2.83
CA THR A 27 6.47 12.43 4.12
C THR A 27 5.68 11.12 4.21
N MET A 28 4.59 11.01 3.46
CA MET A 28 3.75 9.82 3.37
C MET A 28 3.52 9.56 1.88
N PRO A 29 4.32 8.69 1.25
CA PRO A 29 4.19 8.39 -0.16
C PRO A 29 2.86 7.71 -0.46
N TYR A 30 2.18 8.14 -1.52
CA TYR A 30 0.95 7.53 -1.99
C TYR A 30 0.84 7.64 -3.51
N THR A 31 0.00 6.81 -4.12
CA THR A 31 -0.35 6.93 -5.55
C THR A 31 -1.84 7.15 -5.72
N SER A 32 -2.17 7.95 -6.72
CA SER A 32 -3.54 8.15 -7.18
C SER A 32 -3.66 7.81 -8.67
N ALA A 33 -4.84 7.34 -9.04
CA ALA A 33 -5.22 7.08 -10.42
C ALA A 33 -6.59 7.72 -10.65
N ASN A 34 -6.73 8.52 -11.72
CA ASN A 34 -7.99 9.20 -12.04
C ASN A 34 -8.57 10.00 -10.86
N GLY A 35 -7.71 10.63 -10.03
CA GLY A 35 -8.13 11.39 -8.85
C GLY A 35 -8.44 10.56 -7.60
N TYR A 36 -8.37 9.22 -7.67
CA TYR A 36 -8.61 8.33 -6.53
C TYR A 36 -7.30 7.75 -6.00
N MET A 37 -7.05 7.95 -4.70
CA MET A 37 -5.94 7.28 -4.02
C MET A 37 -6.20 5.78 -3.95
N PHE A 38 -5.20 5.00 -4.35
CA PHE A 38 -5.28 3.54 -4.37
C PHE A 38 -4.10 2.86 -3.70
N SER A 39 -2.98 3.53 -3.44
CA SER A 39 -1.94 2.95 -2.59
C SER A 39 -1.26 3.99 -1.71
N ALA A 40 -0.76 3.58 -0.56
CA ALA A 40 -0.06 4.45 0.38
C ALA A 40 0.97 3.67 1.22
N LEU A 41 2.08 4.30 1.54
CA LEU A 41 3.09 3.84 2.49
C LEU A 41 2.94 4.63 3.80
N ASN A 42 2.64 3.96 4.91
CA ASN A 42 2.54 4.62 6.21
C ASN A 42 3.92 4.78 6.89
N LYS A 43 3.95 5.50 8.01
CA LYS A 43 5.18 5.71 8.80
C LYS A 43 5.74 4.43 9.44
N ALA A 44 4.93 3.38 9.59
CA ALA A 44 5.37 2.08 10.08
C ALA A 44 6.08 1.24 8.99
N GLY A 45 6.10 1.71 7.74
CA GLY A 45 6.71 1.00 6.61
C GLY A 45 5.77 -0.04 6.00
N GLU A 46 4.48 0.10 6.26
CA GLU A 46 3.44 -0.77 5.74
C GLU A 46 2.85 -0.16 4.47
N ILE A 47 2.65 -0.99 3.46
CA ILE A 47 2.05 -0.60 2.19
C ILE A 47 0.58 -1.03 2.21
N GLY A 48 -0.31 -0.07 2.05
CA GLY A 48 -1.73 -0.30 1.85
C GLY A 48 -2.09 -0.15 0.39
N ILE A 49 -2.86 -1.09 -0.16
CA ILE A 49 -3.44 -0.98 -1.50
C ILE A 49 -4.95 -1.13 -1.43
N ARG A 50 -5.65 -0.27 -2.17
CA ARG A 50 -7.09 -0.25 -2.27
C ARG A 50 -7.58 -1.25 -3.31
N PHE A 51 -8.52 -2.09 -2.90
CA PHE A 51 -9.20 -3.04 -3.77
C PHE A 51 -10.72 -2.96 -3.57
N SER A 52 -11.49 -3.58 -4.47
CA SER A 52 -12.93 -3.82 -4.22
C SER A 52 -13.08 -4.82 -3.08
N LYS A 53 -14.24 -4.80 -2.41
CA LYS A 53 -14.50 -5.65 -1.23
C LYS A 53 -14.26 -7.14 -1.51
N GLU A 54 -14.72 -7.61 -2.66
CA GLU A 54 -14.56 -9.01 -3.11
C GLU A 54 -13.09 -9.40 -3.24
N ILE A 55 -12.29 -8.51 -3.84
CA ILE A 55 -10.85 -8.73 -4.05
C ILE A 55 -10.09 -8.62 -2.73
N GLN A 56 -10.50 -7.76 -1.80
CA GLN A 56 -9.89 -7.68 -0.48
C GLN A 56 -10.03 -9.00 0.27
N GLU A 57 -11.23 -9.57 0.32
CA GLU A 57 -11.50 -10.84 1.01
C GLU A 57 -10.67 -11.97 0.38
N LYS A 58 -10.61 -12.02 -0.96
CA LYS A 58 -9.78 -12.97 -1.69
C LYS A 58 -8.31 -12.86 -1.31
N TYR A 59 -7.71 -11.67 -1.39
CA TYR A 59 -6.29 -11.49 -1.09
C TYR A 59 -5.94 -11.61 0.39
N ILE A 60 -6.84 -11.25 1.29
CA ILE A 60 -6.69 -11.48 2.73
C ILE A 60 -6.52 -12.97 3.00
N GLN A 61 -7.32 -13.82 2.34
CA GLN A 61 -7.23 -15.28 2.46
C GLN A 61 -6.02 -15.86 1.72
N GLU A 62 -5.77 -15.43 0.48
CA GLU A 62 -4.67 -15.98 -0.35
C GLU A 62 -3.28 -15.58 0.15
N LEU A 63 -3.12 -14.36 0.66
CA LEU A 63 -1.84 -13.81 1.09
C LEU A 63 -1.65 -13.86 2.62
N ASP A 64 -2.58 -14.46 3.35
CA ASP A 64 -2.62 -14.49 4.82
C ASP A 64 -2.32 -13.10 5.44
N THR A 65 -3.01 -12.08 4.91
CA THR A 65 -2.78 -10.68 5.27
C THR A 65 -4.01 -10.06 5.92
N THR A 66 -3.87 -8.85 6.46
CA THR A 66 -4.94 -8.15 7.17
C THR A 66 -5.32 -6.84 6.49
N PHE A 67 -6.30 -6.14 7.06
CA PHE A 67 -6.67 -4.81 6.57
C PHE A 67 -5.59 -3.79 6.90
N PHE A 68 -5.39 -2.83 5.99
CA PHE A 68 -4.43 -1.76 6.23
C PHE A 68 -4.89 -0.85 7.36
N LEU A 69 -4.02 -0.66 8.36
CA LEU A 69 -4.23 0.24 9.48
C LEU A 69 -3.44 1.53 9.25
N SER A 70 -4.11 2.66 9.32
CA SER A 70 -3.49 3.98 9.29
C SER A 70 -3.67 4.63 10.65
N TYR A 71 -2.56 4.85 11.37
CA TYR A 71 -2.56 5.37 12.74
C TYR A 71 -3.49 4.59 13.70
N GLY A 72 -3.56 3.26 13.54
CA GLY A 72 -4.43 2.38 14.34
C GLY A 72 -5.89 2.31 13.89
N ALA A 73 -6.28 3.09 12.87
CA ALA A 73 -7.63 3.02 12.29
C ALA A 73 -7.65 2.17 11.02
N LYS A 74 -8.63 1.26 10.93
CA LYS A 74 -8.87 0.45 9.73
C LYS A 74 -9.30 1.32 8.56
N MET A 75 -8.47 1.37 7.50
CA MET A 75 -8.85 2.06 6.28
C MET A 75 -9.85 1.23 5.46
N LYS A 76 -11.02 1.81 5.21
CA LYS A 76 -12.04 1.19 4.36
C LYS A 76 -11.50 1.06 2.94
N GLY A 77 -11.49 -0.14 2.40
CA GLY A 77 -11.07 -0.36 1.03
C GLY A 77 -9.65 -0.91 0.87
N TYR A 78 -8.85 -0.91 1.93
CA TYR A 78 -7.41 -1.16 1.84
C TYR A 78 -7.00 -2.45 2.54
N ILE A 79 -6.15 -3.22 1.85
CA ILE A 79 -5.45 -4.37 2.45
C ILE A 79 -4.00 -4.01 2.71
N LEU A 80 -3.44 -4.61 3.74
CA LEU A 80 -2.00 -4.58 4.01
C LEU A 80 -1.31 -5.51 3.01
N ILE A 81 -0.24 -5.05 2.36
CA ILE A 81 0.58 -5.90 1.50
C ILE A 81 1.65 -6.58 2.34
N PRO A 82 1.62 -7.92 2.48
CA PRO A 82 2.59 -8.65 3.30
C PRO A 82 4.00 -8.54 2.70
N LYS A 83 5.03 -8.63 3.55
CA LYS A 83 6.45 -8.56 3.11
C LYS A 83 6.90 -9.81 2.34
N LYS A 84 6.18 -10.94 2.46
CA LYS A 84 6.52 -12.21 1.83
C LYS A 84 5.51 -12.54 0.75
N CYS A 85 5.99 -12.61 -0.50
CA CYS A 85 5.40 -13.42 -1.56
C CYS A 85 6.30 -14.65 -1.73
#